data_AF-A0A1U8ISM2-F1
#
_entry.id   AF-A0A1U8ISM2-F1
#
_cell.length_a   1.000
_cell.length_b   1.000
_cell.length_c   1.000
_cell.angle_alpha   90.00
_cell.angle_beta   90.00
_cell.angle_gamma   90.00
#
_symmetry.space_group_name_H-M   'P 1'
#
loop_
_entity.id
_entity.type
_entity.pdbx_description
1 polymer ?
#
loop_
_entity_poly.entity_id
_entity_poly.type
_entity_poly.pdbx_seq_one_letter_code
_entity_poly.pdbx_strand_id
1 'polypeptide(L)'
;MGTQQPFLLQMVHYRSALEPRCRFQEEDSKEYGSPVVSASTIADVIKSTKTKTSVSPKPIVMRAKFAHCPNLTIIDTPGLDLKLLGDNHGFSDSIECVISIG
;
A
#
# COMPACT_ATOMS: atom_id res chain seq x y z
N MET A 1 12.33 11.79 -1.23
CA MET A 1 10.95 11.64 -1.74
C MET A 1 10.32 10.49 -0.97
N GLY A 2 9.40 10.77 -0.06
CA GLY A 2 8.71 9.75 0.74
C GLY A 2 7.47 9.20 0.03
N THR A 3 6.96 8.10 0.54
CA THR A 3 5.61 7.59 0.29
C THR A 3 4.60 8.62 0.81
N GLN A 4 3.60 8.97 0.01
CA GLN A 4 2.57 9.98 0.34
C GLN A 4 1.21 9.33 0.64
N GLN A 5 1.18 8.01 0.63
CA GLN A 5 0.03 7.17 0.92
C GLN A 5 0.57 5.82 1.39
N PRO A 6 -0.02 5.16 2.38
CA PRO A 6 0.43 3.85 2.80
C PRO A 6 0.24 2.83 1.69
N PHE A 7 1.19 1.92 1.60
CA PHE A 7 1.10 0.76 0.72
C PHE A 7 1.13 -0.52 1.55
N LEU A 8 0.09 -1.34 1.40
CA LEU A 8 -0.15 -2.52 2.19
C LEU A 8 -0.04 -3.76 1.30
N LEU A 9 1.09 -4.46 1.38
CA LEU A 9 1.37 -5.66 0.60
C LEU A 9 1.04 -6.90 1.43
N GLN A 10 -0.03 -7.58 1.05
CA GLN A 10 -0.42 -8.88 1.60
C GLN A 10 0.16 -10.01 0.74
N MET A 11 1.23 -10.64 1.23
CA MET A 11 1.78 -11.84 0.61
C MET A 11 1.07 -13.08 1.15
N VAL A 12 0.57 -13.91 0.23
CA VAL A 12 -0.21 -15.10 0.56
C VAL A 12 0.41 -16.30 -0.15
N HIS A 13 0.90 -17.24 0.64
CA HIS A 13 1.34 -18.54 0.16
C HIS A 13 0.18 -19.25 -0.55
N TYR A 14 0.36 -19.54 -1.83
CA TYR A 14 -0.65 -20.25 -2.62
C TYR A 14 0.03 -21.24 -3.56
N ARG A 15 -0.03 -22.53 -3.22
CA ARG A 15 0.70 -23.61 -3.92
C ARG A 15 0.49 -23.63 -5.43
N SER A 16 -0.69 -23.28 -5.93
CA SER A 16 -1.00 -23.32 -7.37
C SER A 16 -0.56 -22.07 -8.13
N ALA A 17 -0.02 -21.03 -7.47
CA ALA A 17 0.53 -19.84 -8.11
C ALA A 17 2.05 -19.96 -8.25
N LEU A 18 2.48 -20.69 -9.28
CA LEU A 18 3.91 -20.80 -9.65
C LEU A 18 4.51 -19.48 -10.13
N GLU A 19 3.67 -18.53 -10.53
CA GLU A 19 4.02 -17.16 -10.87
C GLU A 19 3.26 -16.20 -9.93
N PRO A 20 3.84 -15.04 -9.55
CA PRO A 20 3.19 -14.07 -8.69
C PRO A 20 1.88 -13.57 -9.30
N ARG A 21 0.77 -13.74 -8.57
CA ARG A 21 -0.54 -13.22 -8.96
C ARG A 21 -0.88 -12.03 -8.07
N CYS A 22 -0.61 -10.83 -8.57
CA CYS A 22 -0.88 -9.58 -7.89
C CYS A 22 -2.30 -9.09 -8.20
N ARG A 23 -3.00 -8.57 -7.19
CA ARG A 23 -4.30 -7.88 -7.36
C ARG A 23 -4.37 -6.70 -6.41
N PHE A 24 -4.90 -5.58 -6.89
CA PHE A 24 -5.24 -4.45 -6.04
C PHE A 24 -6.65 -4.61 -5.50
N GLN A 25 -6.84 -4.18 -4.27
CA GLN A 25 -8.17 -3.96 -3.71
C GLN A 25 -8.78 -2.72 -4.35
N GLU A 26 -10.07 -2.79 -4.67
CA GLU A 26 -10.81 -1.61 -5.14
C GLU A 26 -11.02 -0.63 -3.98
N GLU A 27 -10.93 0.67 -4.25
CA GLU A 27 -10.85 1.69 -3.20
C GLU A 27 -12.03 1.62 -2.20
N ASP A 28 -13.25 1.35 -2.64
CA ASP A 28 -14.45 1.35 -1.78
C ASP A 28 -15.04 -0.06 -1.55
N SER A 29 -14.25 -1.11 -1.83
CA SER A 29 -14.71 -2.49 -1.73
C SER A 29 -13.69 -3.40 -1.07
N LYS A 30 -14.18 -4.52 -0.51
CA LYS A 30 -13.31 -5.60 -0.04
C LYS A 30 -12.85 -6.51 -1.19
N GLU A 31 -13.35 -6.27 -2.38
CA GLU A 31 -13.07 -7.07 -3.56
C GLU A 31 -11.71 -6.74 -4.17
N TYR A 32 -11.09 -7.78 -4.73
CA TYR A 32 -9.83 -7.67 -5.47
C TYR A 32 -10.13 -7.69 -6.96
N GLY A 33 -9.63 -6.66 -7.65
CA GLY A 33 -9.81 -6.51 -9.09
C GLY A 33 -9.06 -7.55 -9.93
N SER A 34 -8.89 -7.24 -11.21
CA SER A 34 -8.22 -8.11 -12.17
C SER A 34 -6.76 -8.40 -11.79
N PRO A 35 -6.23 -9.60 -12.12
CA PRO A 35 -4.81 -9.90 -11.97
C PRO A 35 -3.92 -8.90 -12.71
N VAL A 36 -2.89 -8.41 -12.05
CA VAL A 36 -1.82 -7.60 -12.63
C VAL A 36 -0.58 -8.46 -12.79
N VAL A 37 -0.02 -8.49 -14.00
CA VAL A 37 1.05 -9.44 -14.37
C VAL A 37 2.41 -8.74 -14.54
N SER A 38 2.43 -7.43 -14.80
CA SER A 38 3.65 -6.66 -15.05
C SER A 38 4.02 -5.74 -13.88
N ALA A 39 5.31 -5.71 -13.55
CA ALA A 39 5.87 -4.80 -12.55
C ALA A 39 5.68 -3.32 -12.91
N SER A 40 5.72 -2.98 -14.21
CA SER A 40 5.46 -1.62 -14.70
C SER A 40 4.04 -1.17 -14.38
N THR A 41 3.04 -2.00 -14.65
CA THR A 41 1.64 -1.67 -14.35
C THR A 41 1.38 -1.55 -12.86
N ILE A 42 2.04 -2.37 -12.02
CA ILE A 42 2.01 -2.20 -10.55
C ILE A 42 2.56 -0.83 -10.17
N ALA A 43 3.72 -0.44 -10.73
CA ALA A 43 4.33 0.86 -10.45
C ALA A 43 3.45 2.03 -10.93
N ASP A 44 2.80 1.89 -12.09
CA ASP A 44 1.91 2.91 -12.64
C ASP A 44 0.67 3.11 -11.77
N VAL A 45 0.05 2.02 -11.25
CA VAL A 45 -1.07 2.09 -10.31
C VAL A 45 -0.66 2.75 -8.99
N ILE A 46 0.51 2.40 -8.45
CA ILE A 46 1.05 3.04 -7.23
C ILE A 46 1.40 4.52 -7.47
N LYS A 47 1.75 4.89 -8.71
CA LYS A 47 2.09 6.27 -9.06
C LYS A 47 0.85 7.12 -9.32
N SER A 48 -0.18 6.57 -9.96
CA SER A 48 -1.42 7.27 -10.31
C SER A 48 -2.26 7.66 -9.09
N THR A 49 -2.11 6.90 -7.99
CA THR A 49 -2.79 7.12 -6.71
C THR A 49 -2.18 8.25 -5.89
N LYS A 50 -0.98 8.76 -6.25
CA LYS A 50 -0.36 9.91 -5.57
C LYS A 50 -1.14 11.19 -5.84
N THR A 51 -1.86 11.68 -4.85
CA THR A 51 -2.52 12.99 -4.87
C THR A 51 -1.50 14.12 -4.75
N LYS A 52 -1.60 15.13 -5.61
CA LYS A 52 -0.58 16.18 -5.81
C LYS A 52 -0.24 17.05 -4.58
N THR A 53 -0.98 16.99 -3.45
CA THR A 53 -0.79 18.00 -2.39
C THR A 53 -1.17 17.59 -0.96
N SER A 54 -1.57 16.34 -0.71
CA SER A 54 -1.89 15.90 0.67
C SER A 54 -1.65 14.40 0.81
N VAL A 55 -1.16 13.98 1.97
CA VAL A 55 -0.97 12.58 2.33
C VAL A 55 -2.35 11.94 2.48
N SER A 56 -2.66 10.95 1.64
CA SER A 56 -3.93 10.24 1.75
C SER A 56 -3.84 9.22 2.89
N PRO A 57 -4.77 9.22 3.87
CA PRO A 57 -4.76 8.25 4.95
C PRO A 57 -5.25 6.86 4.51
N LYS A 58 -5.88 6.76 3.33
CA LYS A 58 -6.44 5.51 2.81
C LYS A 58 -5.33 4.65 2.21
N PRO A 59 -5.06 3.43 2.72
CA PRO A 59 -3.98 2.60 2.21
C PRO A 59 -4.30 2.03 0.82
N ILE A 60 -3.29 1.91 -0.02
CA ILE A 60 -3.36 1.10 -1.25
C ILE A 60 -3.07 -0.34 -0.83
N VAL A 61 -4.05 -1.24 -1.01
CA VAL A 61 -3.89 -2.65 -0.63
C VAL A 61 -3.61 -3.49 -1.87
N MET A 62 -2.45 -4.16 -1.89
CA MET A 62 -2.08 -5.13 -2.91
C MET A 62 -1.95 -6.51 -2.29
N ARG A 63 -2.58 -7.52 -2.91
CA ARG A 63 -2.40 -8.92 -2.54
C ARG A 63 -1.58 -9.65 -3.59
N ALA A 64 -0.47 -10.25 -3.18
CA ALA A 64 0.39 -11.08 -4.02
C ALA A 64 0.27 -12.54 -3.59
N LYS A 65 -0.28 -13.39 -4.46
CA LYS A 65 -0.32 -14.84 -4.25
C LYS A 65 0.84 -15.50 -4.97
N PHE A 66 1.66 -16.27 -4.25
CA PHE A 66 2.80 -16.95 -4.83
C PHE A 66 3.13 -18.24 -4.07
N ALA A 67 3.58 -19.27 -4.78
CA ALA A 67 3.91 -20.57 -4.20
C ALA A 67 5.14 -20.49 -3.28
N HIS A 68 6.05 -19.55 -3.53
CA HIS A 68 7.31 -19.43 -2.80
C HIS A 68 7.36 -18.23 -1.84
N CYS A 69 6.25 -17.53 -1.61
CA CYS A 69 6.19 -16.47 -0.60
C CYS A 69 5.66 -17.01 0.74
N PRO A 70 6.15 -16.49 1.87
CA PRO A 70 5.51 -16.70 3.17
C PRO A 70 4.17 -15.95 3.25
N ASN A 71 3.32 -16.36 4.20
CA ASN A 71 2.14 -15.57 4.58
C ASN A 71 2.60 -14.41 5.48
N LEU A 72 2.66 -13.20 4.93
CA LEU A 72 2.99 -12.01 5.71
C LEU A 72 2.39 -10.75 5.09
N THR A 73 2.27 -9.70 5.90
CA THR A 73 1.81 -8.38 5.44
C THR A 73 2.91 -7.36 5.70
N ILE A 74 3.28 -6.61 4.65
CA ILE A 74 4.23 -5.48 4.74
C ILE A 74 3.43 -4.19 4.62
N ILE A 75 3.66 -3.27 5.56
CA ILE A 75 3.07 -1.93 5.53
C ILE A 75 4.21 -0.96 5.28
N ASP A 76 4.18 -0.33 4.11
CA ASP A 76 5.06 0.79 3.77
C ASP A 76 4.32 2.08 4.07
N THR A 77 4.73 2.77 5.13
CA THR A 77 4.09 4.00 5.62
C THR A 77 4.82 5.23 5.09
N PRO A 78 4.11 6.35 4.87
CA PRO A 78 4.73 7.64 4.66
C PRO A 78 5.88 7.93 5.63
N GLY A 79 7.00 8.42 5.09
CA GLY A 79 8.13 8.84 5.90
C GLY A 79 7.74 10.04 6.75
N LEU A 80 8.08 10.00 8.04
CA LEU A 80 7.81 11.10 8.97
C LEU A 80 8.70 12.31 8.62
N ASP A 81 8.09 13.43 8.25
CA ASP A 81 8.84 14.68 8.06
C ASP A 81 9.10 15.35 9.41
N LEU A 82 10.32 15.19 9.92
CA LEU A 82 10.77 15.78 11.19
C LEU A 82 10.69 17.31 11.20
N LYS A 83 10.55 17.98 10.05
CA LYS A 83 10.34 19.43 9.98
C LYS A 83 8.98 19.88 10.51
N LEU A 84 7.99 18.97 10.51
CA LEU A 84 6.65 19.22 11.05
C LEU A 84 6.57 18.96 12.56
N LEU A 85 7.65 18.53 13.23
CA LEU A 85 7.63 18.29 14.67
C LEU A 85 7.51 19.59 15.50
N GLY A 86 7.73 20.75 14.88
CA GLY A 86 7.45 22.07 15.48
C GLY A 86 5.97 22.47 15.40
N ASP A 87 5.24 21.97 14.40
CA ASP A 87 3.85 22.28 14.13
C ASP A 87 3.00 21.01 14.34
N ASN A 88 2.46 20.85 15.55
CA ASN A 88 1.74 19.66 16.06
C ASN A 88 0.66 19.03 15.13
N HIS A 89 0.26 19.68 14.04
CA HIS A 89 -0.78 19.22 13.13
C HIS A 89 -0.32 18.10 12.18
N GLY A 90 0.90 18.15 11.64
CA GLY A 90 1.36 17.18 10.63
C GLY A 90 1.73 15.79 11.18
N PHE A 91 2.00 15.71 12.47
CA PHE A 91 2.34 14.48 13.18
C PHE A 91 1.10 13.60 13.44
N SER A 92 -0.04 14.23 13.74
CA SER A 92 -1.30 13.53 14.00
C SER A 92 -1.77 12.73 12.79
N ASP A 93 -1.77 13.36 11.60
CA ASP A 93 -2.25 12.73 10.35
C ASP A 93 -1.40 11.50 9.96
N SER A 94 -0.09 11.56 10.22
CA SER A 94 0.83 10.45 9.94
C SER A 94 0.64 9.27 10.89
N ILE A 95 0.28 9.52 12.16
CA ILE A 95 0.03 8.49 13.17
C ILE A 95 -1.37 7.89 13.02
N GLU A 96 -2.40 8.71 12.78
CA GLU A 96 -3.75 8.21 12.50
C GLU A 96 -3.76 7.26 11.30
N CYS A 97 -2.90 7.54 10.31
CA CYS A 97 -2.70 6.66 9.17
C CYS A 97 -2.15 5.28 9.53
N VAL A 98 -1.27 5.18 10.54
CA VAL A 98 -0.74 3.89 11.04
C VAL A 98 -1.77 3.18 11.93
N ILE A 99 -2.49 3.93 12.76
CA ILE A 99 -3.52 3.40 13.66
C ILE A 99 -4.73 2.87 12.86
N SER A 100 -5.13 3.53 11.78
CA SER A 100 -6.28 3.13 10.95
C SER A 100 -6.05 1.86 10.12
N ILE A 101 -4.81 1.34 10.10
CA ILE A 101 -4.46 0.11 9.37
C ILE A 101 -4.60 -1.15 10.26
N GLY A 102 -4.55 -1.01 11.59
CA GLY A 102 -4.67 -2.11 12.57
C GLY A 102 -6.07 -2.28 13.11
#